data_AF-L8JHN4-F1
#
_entry.id   AF-L8JHN4-F1
#
_cell.length_a   1.000
_cell.length_b   1.000
_cell.length_c   1.000
_cell.angle_alpha   90.00
_cell.angle_beta   90.00
_cell.angle_gamma   90.00
#
_symmetry.space_group_name_H-M   'P 1'
#
loop_
_entity.id
_entity.type
_entity.pdbx_description
1 polymer ?
#
loop_
_entity_poly.entity_id
_entity_poly.type
_entity_poly.pdbx_seq_one_letter_code
_entity_poly.pdbx_strand_id
1 'polypeptide(L)' 'MSCVVHWNNAEKTWDCPCHGSRFKADGTILEGPVLHPLHEIQMKGDKLKVKHVE' A
#
# COMPACT_ATOMS: atom_id res chain seq x y z
N MET A 1 4.37 7.38 -12.18
CA MET A 1 5.51 7.28 -11.23
C MET A 1 5.12 6.34 -10.10
N SER A 2 6.03 5.51 -9.60
CA SER A 2 5.82 4.65 -8.43
C SER A 2 6.85 4.98 -7.35
N CYS A 3 6.44 4.94 -6.09
CA CYS A 3 7.28 5.24 -4.92
C CYS A 3 7.21 4.07 -3.94
N VAL A 4 8.28 3.86 -3.16
CA VAL A 4 8.27 2.90 -2.06
C VAL A 4 7.68 3.58 -0.83
N VAL A 5 6.67 2.95 -0.22
CA VAL A 5 6.01 3.43 1.00
C VAL A 5 6.65 2.80 2.23
N HIS A 6 6.63 3.52 3.34
CA HIS A 6 7.21 3.09 4.61
C HIS A 6 6.12 2.87 5.66
N TRP A 7 6.33 1.90 6.55
CA TRP A 7 5.42 1.68 7.67
C TRP A 7 5.58 2.76 8.74
N ASN A 8 4.49 3.43 9.08
CA ASN A 8 4.39 4.35 10.20
C ASN A 8 3.81 3.60 11.40
N ASN A 9 4.66 3.29 12.38
CA ASN A 9 4.26 2.54 13.58
C ASN A 9 3.30 3.31 14.50
N ALA A 10 3.37 4.64 14.52
CA ALA A 10 2.54 5.44 15.41
C ALA A 10 1.08 5.44 14.94
N GLU A 11 0.87 5.57 13.62
CA GLU A 11 -0.46 5.68 13.03
C GLU A 11 -0.96 4.37 12.41
N LYS A 12 -0.10 3.34 12.33
CA LYS A 12 -0.38 2.04 11.71
C LYS A 12 -0.82 2.17 10.24
N THR A 13 -0.08 3.00 9.50
CA THR A 13 -0.31 3.29 8.08
C THR A 13 0.95 3.03 7.24
N TRP A 14 0.74 2.86 5.95
CA TRP A 14 1.82 2.95 4.96
C TRP A 14 1.86 4.37 4.40
N ASP A 15 2.99 5.05 4.54
CA ASP A 15 3.15 6.46 4.15
C ASP A 15 4.18 6.59 3.02
N CYS A 16 3.82 7.33 1.97
CA CYS A 16 4.69 7.66 0.85
C CYS A 16 5.50 8.94 1.15
N PRO A 17 6.83 8.88 1.27
CA PRO A 17 7.65 10.05 1.61
C PRO A 17 7.76 11.07 0.47
N CYS A 18 7.39 10.69 -0.76
CA CYS A 18 7.57 11.56 -1.92
C CYS A 18 6.45 12.60 -2.07
N HIS A 19 5.20 12.19 -1.82
CA HIS A 19 4.02 13.00 -2.14
C HIS A 19 2.94 12.96 -1.04
N GLY A 20 3.24 12.34 0.10
CA GLY A 20 2.34 12.29 1.25
C GLY A 20 1.13 11.36 1.09
N SER A 21 1.10 10.48 0.08
CA SER A 21 0.03 9.47 -0.01
C SER A 21 0.09 8.52 1.17
N ARG A 22 -1.06 8.23 1.77
CA ARG A 22 -1.19 7.35 2.93
C ARG A 22 -2.17 6.24 2.64
N PHE A 23 -1.86 5.06 3.15
CA PHE A 23 -2.69 3.86 3.01
C PHE A 23 -2.90 3.22 4.38
N LYS A 24 -4.07 2.59 4.57
CA LYS A 24 -4.32 1.75 5.74
C LYS A 24 -3.42 0.51 5.70
N ALA A 25 -3.38 -0.25 6.80
CA ALA A 25 -2.61 -1.47 6.91
C ALA A 25 -2.94 -2.53 5.84
N ASP A 26 -4.19 -2.54 5.36
CA ASP A 26 -4.68 -3.43 4.28
C ASP A 26 -4.37 -2.92 2.86
N GLY A 27 -3.74 -1.75 2.74
CA GLY A 27 -3.37 -1.15 1.46
C GLY A 27 -4.43 -0.24 0.84
N THR A 28 -5.61 -0.09 1.45
CA THR A 28 -6.64 0.84 0.97
C THR A 28 -6.19 2.29 1.13
N ILE A 29 -6.61 3.17 0.21
CA ILE A 29 -6.21 4.58 0.21
C ILE A 29 -6.82 5.28 1.45
N LEU A 30 -5.98 6.03 2.17
CA LEU A 30 -6.41 6.91 3.24
C LEU A 30 -6.37 8.38 2.79
N GLU A 31 -5.27 8.82 2.17
CA GLU A 31 -5.08 10.21 1.73
C GLU A 31 -4.08 10.31 0.56
N GLY A 32 -4.13 11.43 -0.16
CA GLY A 32 -3.09 11.90 -1.07
C GLY A 32 -3.45 11.76 -2.55
N PRO A 33 -2.52 12.09 -3.46
CA PRO A 33 -2.79 12.19 -4.90
C PRO A 33 -2.96 10.84 -5.63
N VAL A 34 -3.01 9.72 -4.90
CA VAL A 34 -3.04 8.38 -5.50
C VAL A 34 -4.46 7.98 -5.86
N LEU A 35 -4.62 7.35 -7.03
CA LEU A 35 -5.90 6.92 -7.58
C LEU A 35 -6.21 5.43 -7.35
N HIS A 36 -5.22 4.64 -6.90
CA HIS A 36 -5.36 3.19 -6.74
C HIS A 36 -4.72 2.69 -5.44
N PRO A 37 -5.33 1.74 -4.74
CA PRO A 37 -4.77 1.16 -3.51
C PRO A 37 -3.52 0.31 -3.80
N LEU A 38 -2.83 -0.11 -2.73
CA LEU A 38 -1.71 -1.05 -2.84
C LEU A 38 -2.21 -2.44 -3.25
N HIS A 39 -1.37 -3.17 -3.98
CA HIS A 39 -1.68 -4.55 -4.36
C HIS A 39 -1.45 -5.50 -3.19
N GLU A 40 -2.44 -6.34 -2.89
CA GLU A 40 -2.28 -7.43 -1.93
C GLU A 40 -1.57 -8.60 -2.61
N ILE A 41 -0.54 -9.14 -1.97
CA ILE A 41 0.15 -10.33 -2.45
C ILE A 41 -0.20 -11.50 -1.54
N GLN A 42 -0.86 -12.51 -2.12
CA GLN A 42 -1.15 -13.77 -1.44
C GLN A 42 -0.09 -14.81 -1.81
N MET A 43 0.61 -15.28 -0.78
CA MET A 43 1.56 -16.39 -0.87
C MET A 43 0.79 -17.72 -0.84
N LYS A 44 0.95 -18.58 -1.86
CA LYS A 44 0.47 -19.97 -1.81
C LYS A 44 1.59 -20.93 -2.20
N GLY A 45 2.28 -21.47 -1.19
CA GLY A 45 3.53 -22.21 -1.39
C GLY A 45 4.60 -21.29 -2.00
N ASP A 46 5.38 -21.78 -2.96
CA ASP A 46 6.41 -20.99 -3.66
C ASP A 46 5.84 -20.08 -4.77
N LYS A 47 4.51 -19.90 -4.83
CA LYS A 47 3.84 -19.11 -5.89
C LYS A 47 3.24 -17.83 -5.32
N LEU A 48 3.57 -16.73 -5.98
CA LEU A 48 2.99 -15.40 -5.73
C LEU A 48 1.69 -15.24 -6.51
N LYS A 49 0.61 -14.85 -5.84
CA LYS A 49 -0.62 -14.36 -6.48
C LYS A 49 -0.86 -12.91 -6.08
N VAL A 50 -0.86 -12.00 -7.04
CA VAL A 50 -1.16 -10.58 -6.80
C VAL A 50 -2.66 -10.38 -7.00
N LYS A 51 -3.33 -9.78 -6.02
CA LYS A 51 -4.72 -9.34 -6.11
C LYS A 51 -4.74 -7.82 -6.16
N HIS A 52 -5.51 -7.28 -7.11
CA HIS A 52 -5.86 -5.88 -7.09
C HIS A 52 -6.94 -5.70 -6.03
N VAL A 53 -6.70 -4.82 -5.07
CA VAL A 53 -7.71 -4.37 -4.12
C VAL A 53 -8.52 -3.32 -4.86
N GLU A 54 -9.85 -3.47 -4.94
CA GLU A 54 -10.75 -2.50 -5.59
C GLU A 54 -11.06 -1.32 -4.65
#